data_AF-A0A1T3WBE4-F1
#
_entry.id   AF-A0A1T3WBE4-F1
#
_cell.length_a   1.000
_cell.length_b   1.000
_cell.length_c   1.000
_cell.angle_alpha   90.00
_cell.angle_beta   90.00
_cell.angle_gamma   90.00
#
_symmetry.space_group_name_H-M   'P 1'
#
loop_
_entity.id
_entity.type
_entity.pdbx_description
1 polymer ?
#
loop_
_entity_poly.entity_id
_entity_poly.type
_entity_poly.pdbx_seq_one_letter_code
_entity_poly.pdbx_strand_id
1 'polypeptide(L)'
;VGQIEEIVAAGDPVAKPVRAQARLAAAHIVAESKGVIAELMGAGGASIHFLANPMQRFKRDVDVLSGHVVFDYDTSRELAGALALGCKIPFTSMI
;
A
#
# COMPACT_ATOMS: atom_id res chain seq x y z
N VAL A 1 8.04 8.79 0.14
CA VAL A 1 7.69 8.93 -1.29
C VAL A 1 8.52 10.03 -1.97
N GLY A 2 8.80 11.17 -1.34
CA GLY A 2 9.61 12.26 -1.94
C GLY A 2 10.96 11.85 -2.54
N GLN A 3 11.72 10.93 -1.93
CA GLN A 3 13.00 10.49 -2.48
C GLN A 3 12.91 9.89 -3.90
N ILE A 4 11.91 9.05 -4.18
CA ILE A 4 11.78 8.44 -5.51
C ILE A 4 11.34 9.48 -6.54
N GLU A 5 10.50 10.44 -6.14
CA GLU A 5 10.03 11.53 -7.00
C GLU A 5 11.18 12.45 -7.39
N GLU A 6 12.06 12.80 -6.45
CA GLU A 6 13.26 13.61 -6.70
C GLU A 6 14.22 12.95 -7.70
N ILE A 7 14.52 11.66 -7.52
CA ILE A 7 15.43 10.91 -8.43
C ILE A 7 14.83 10.84 -9.83
N VAL A 8 13.52 10.58 -9.95
CA VAL A 8 12.82 10.54 -11.24
C VAL A 8 12.81 11.91 -11.89
N ALA A 9 12.57 12.98 -11.13
CA ALA A 9 12.57 14.35 -11.65
C ALA A 9 13.95 14.80 -12.15
N ALA A 10 15.03 14.31 -11.53
CA ALA A 10 16.40 14.53 -11.99
C ALA A 10 16.75 13.74 -13.27
N GLY A 11 15.93 12.76 -13.67
CA GLY A 11 16.19 11.87 -14.80
C GLY A 11 17.15 10.72 -14.48
N ASP A 12 17.42 10.48 -13.20
CA ASP A 12 18.39 9.49 -12.75
C ASP A 12 17.77 8.08 -12.62
N PRO A 13 18.58 7.01 -12.77
CA PRO A 13 18.11 5.64 -12.57
C PRO A 13 17.80 5.37 -11.09
N VAL A 14 16.59 4.87 -10.81
CA VAL A 14 16.17 4.56 -9.44
C VAL A 14 16.69 3.21 -8.97
N ALA A 15 17.51 3.20 -7.92
CA ALA A 15 18.03 1.98 -7.32
C ALA A 15 16.93 1.08 -6.73
N LYS A 16 17.12 -0.25 -6.79
CA LYS A 16 16.14 -1.24 -6.28
C LYS A 16 15.65 -0.98 -4.85
N PRO A 17 16.51 -0.66 -3.86
CA PRO A 17 16.04 -0.38 -2.50
C PRO A 17 15.06 0.80 -2.43
N VAL A 18 15.30 1.86 -3.21
CA VAL A 18 14.40 3.04 -3.25
C VAL A 18 13.04 2.66 -3.83
N ARG A 19 13.02 1.81 -4.87
CA ARG A 19 11.77 1.30 -5.47
C ARG A 19 10.98 0.42 -4.50
N ALA A 20 11.65 -0.48 -3.78
CA ALA A 20 11.00 -1.29 -2.76
C ALA A 20 10.44 -0.45 -1.61
N GLN A 21 11.16 0.58 -1.15
CA GLN A 21 10.67 1.49 -0.12
C GLN A 21 9.47 2.31 -0.59
N ALA A 22 9.48 2.78 -1.84
CA ALA A 22 8.31 3.45 -2.42
C ALA A 22 7.09 2.53 -2.49
N ARG A 23 7.27 1.27 -2.89
CA ARG A 23 6.21 0.26 -2.91
C ARG A 23 5.70 -0.04 -1.50
N LEU A 24 6.59 -0.25 -0.53
CA LEU A 24 6.22 -0.45 0.88
C LEU A 24 5.41 0.74 1.42
N ALA A 25 5.83 1.97 1.14
CA ALA A 25 5.09 3.16 1.56
C ALA A 25 3.67 3.17 0.98
N ALA A 26 3.51 2.83 -0.31
CA ALA A 26 2.20 2.76 -0.94
C ALA A 26 1.32 1.64 -0.32
N ALA A 27 1.87 0.44 -0.12
CA ALA A 27 1.16 -0.66 0.53
C ALA A 27 0.76 -0.34 1.98
N HIS A 28 1.64 0.32 2.72
CA HIS A 28 1.37 0.79 4.08
C HIS A 28 0.20 1.78 4.11
N ILE A 29 0.19 2.78 3.22
CA ILE A 29 -0.90 3.76 3.12
C ILE A 29 -2.24 3.06 2.87
N VAL A 30 -2.29 2.06 1.98
CA VAL A 30 -3.51 1.30 1.71
C VAL A 30 -3.94 0.47 2.93
N ALA A 31 -2.99 -0.18 3.61
CA ALA A 31 -3.28 -0.95 4.83
C ALA A 31 -3.86 -0.07 5.95
N GLU A 32 -3.24 1.08 6.22
CA GLU A 32 -3.73 2.05 7.22
C GLU A 32 -5.09 2.62 6.82
N SER A 33 -5.27 3.01 5.55
CA SER A 33 -6.55 3.53 5.06
C SER A 33 -7.68 2.51 5.25
N LYS A 34 -7.41 1.23 4.95
CA LYS A 34 -8.36 0.14 5.19
C LYS A 34 -8.68 -0.02 6.68
N GLY A 35 -7.68 0.08 7.55
CA GLY A 35 -7.85 0.03 9.00
C GLY A 35 -8.76 1.13 9.51
N VAL A 36 -8.45 2.39 9.18
CA VAL A 36 -9.25 3.56 9.56
C VAL A 36 -10.70 3.43 9.07
N ILE A 37 -10.91 3.02 7.80
CA ILE A 37 -12.27 2.85 7.28
C ILE A 37 -12.99 1.71 8.02
N ALA A 38 -12.31 0.60 8.33
CA ALA A 38 -12.91 -0.50 9.08
C ALA A 38 -13.35 -0.07 10.50
N GLU A 39 -12.55 0.74 11.19
CA GLU A 39 -12.90 1.30 12.49
C GLU A 39 -14.14 2.21 12.40
N LEU A 40 -14.19 3.09 11.40
CA LEU A 40 -15.36 3.95 11.17
C LEU A 40 -16.63 3.13 10.86
N MET A 41 -16.50 2.06 10.06
CA MET A 41 -17.61 1.14 9.78
C MET A 41 -18.10 0.46 11.05
N GLY A 42 -17.19 0.04 11.93
CA GLY A 42 -17.51 -0.56 13.23
C GLY A 42 -18.26 0.39 14.17
N ALA A 43 -17.96 1.69 14.10
CA ALA A 43 -18.60 2.71 14.93
C ALA A 43 -19.97 3.21 14.39
N GLY A 44 -20.24 3.07 13.09
CA GLY A 44 -21.38 3.71 12.42
C GLY A 44 -22.74 3.05 12.57
N GLY A 45 -22.80 1.83 13.12
CA GLY A 45 -24.04 1.05 13.25
C GLY A 45 -24.69 0.68 11.90
N ALA A 46 -25.89 0.11 11.91
CA ALA A 46 -26.50 -0.48 10.71
C ALA A 46 -26.70 0.51 9.54
N SER A 47 -27.01 1.77 9.84
CA SER A 47 -27.29 2.80 8.82
C SER A 47 -26.10 3.14 7.91
N ILE A 48 -24.86 2.87 8.36
CA ILE A 48 -23.65 3.13 7.58
C ILE A 48 -23.54 2.25 6.32
N HIS A 49 -24.31 1.15 6.29
CA HIS A 49 -24.37 0.21 5.17
C HIS A 49 -25.39 0.60 4.09
N PHE A 50 -26.23 1.62 4.31
CA PHE A 50 -27.22 2.04 3.31
C PHE A 50 -26.55 2.59 2.05
N LEU A 51 -27.16 2.37 0.88
CA LEU A 51 -26.65 2.89 -0.39
C LEU A 51 -26.56 4.42 -0.43
N ALA A 52 -27.42 5.11 0.33
CA ALA A 52 -27.39 6.57 0.48
C ALA A 52 -26.22 7.06 1.37
N ASN A 53 -25.61 6.20 2.17
CA ASN A 53 -24.43 6.54 2.96
C ASN A 53 -23.16 6.25 2.13
N PRO A 54 -22.24 7.22 1.97
CA PRO A 54 -21.03 7.02 1.17
C PRO A 54 -20.02 6.03 1.79
N MET A 55 -20.09 5.78 3.10
CA MET A 55 -19.10 4.98 3.82
C MET A 55 -19.02 3.52 3.33
N GLN A 56 -20.14 2.89 3.02
CA GLN A 56 -20.13 1.54 2.44
C GLN A 56 -19.42 1.49 1.09
N ARG A 57 -19.46 2.59 0.30
CA ARG A 57 -18.72 2.66 -0.96
C ARG A 57 -17.23 2.76 -0.70
N PHE A 58 -16.80 3.64 0.20
CA PHE A 58 -15.38 3.75 0.58
C PHE A 58 -14.82 2.43 1.10
N LYS A 59 -15.56 1.72 1.96
CA LYS A 59 -15.15 0.40 2.45
C LYS A 59 -14.94 -0.59 1.31
N ARG A 60 -15.91 -0.74 0.41
CA ARG A 60 -15.82 -1.68 -0.71
C ARG A 60 -14.68 -1.31 -1.67
N ASP A 61 -14.57 -0.04 -2.03
CA ASP A 61 -13.59 0.43 -3.00
C ASP A 61 -12.16 0.22 -2.47
N VAL A 62 -11.90 0.56 -1.20
CA VAL A 62 -10.59 0.35 -0.57
C VAL A 62 -10.31 -1.12 -0.29
N ASP A 63 -11.31 -1.93 0.08
CA ASP A 63 -11.13 -3.37 0.22
C ASP A 63 -10.68 -4.00 -1.10
N VAL A 64 -11.32 -3.64 -2.23
CA VAL A 64 -10.94 -4.12 -3.57
C VAL A 64 -9.53 -3.65 -3.93
N LEU A 65 -9.22 -2.37 -3.71
CA LEU A 65 -7.88 -1.83 -3.95
C LEU A 65 -6.81 -2.59 -3.15
N SER A 66 -7.10 -2.91 -1.89
CA SER A 66 -6.19 -3.64 -1.01
C SER A 66 -5.86 -5.05 -1.48
N GLY A 67 -6.67 -5.63 -2.38
CA GLY A 67 -6.41 -6.93 -3.00
C GLY A 67 -5.44 -6.89 -4.18
N HIS A 68 -5.01 -5.71 -4.63
CA HIS A 68 -4.08 -5.60 -5.74
C HIS A 68 -2.65 -5.98 -5.32
N VAL A 69 -1.99 -6.85 -6.09
CA VAL A 69 -0.66 -7.42 -5.77
C VAL A 69 0.40 -6.36 -5.42
N VAL A 70 0.35 -5.18 -6.06
CA VAL A 70 1.29 -4.07 -5.76
C VAL A 70 1.17 -3.58 -4.31
N PHE A 71 -0.03 -3.60 -3.73
CA PHE A 71 -0.32 -3.16 -2.36
C PHE A 71 -0.34 -4.30 -1.35
N ASP A 72 0.06 -5.51 -1.74
CA ASP A 72 0.24 -6.61 -0.80
C ASP A 72 1.27 -6.22 0.27
N TYR A 73 0.79 -6.01 1.49
CA TYR A 73 1.56 -5.37 2.54
C TYR A 73 2.66 -6.30 3.06
N ASP A 74 2.37 -7.60 3.14
CA ASP A 74 3.32 -8.64 3.57
C ASP A 74 4.48 -8.82 2.59
N THR A 75 4.18 -8.95 1.29
CA THR A 75 5.20 -9.04 0.25
C THR A 75 6.04 -7.77 0.20
N SER A 76 5.42 -6.61 0.36
CA SER A 76 6.13 -5.33 0.29
C SER A 76 7.09 -5.12 1.46
N ARG A 77 6.70 -5.50 2.69
CA ARG A 77 7.59 -5.44 3.87
C ARG A 77 8.74 -6.43 3.77
N GLU A 78 8.47 -7.64 3.29
CA GLU A 78 9.51 -8.67 3.11
C GLU A 78 10.55 -8.21 2.08
N LEU A 79 10.10 -7.72 0.93
CA LEU A 79 10.97 -7.23 -0.14
C LEU A 79 11.86 -6.06 0.33
N ALA A 80 11.25 -5.06 0.96
CA ALA A 80 11.96 -3.88 1.44
C ALA A 80 12.94 -4.22 2.57
N GLY A 81 12.56 -5.11 3.49
CA GLY A 81 13.42 -5.59 4.56
C GLY A 81 14.59 -6.43 4.05
N ALA A 82 14.34 -7.35 3.12
CA ALA A 82 15.38 -8.17 2.50
C ALA A 82 16.45 -7.30 1.83
N LEU A 83 16.05 -6.27 1.08
CA LEU A 83 17.00 -5.35 0.45
C LEU A 83 17.77 -4.48 1.46
N ALA A 84 17.10 -4.02 2.52
CA ALA A 84 17.75 -3.24 3.58
C ALA A 84 18.84 -4.06 4.29
N LEU A 85 18.65 -5.38 4.42
CA LEU A 85 19.59 -6.31 5.03
C LEU A 85 20.61 -6.89 4.02
N GLY A 86 20.53 -6.53 2.74
CA GLY A 86 21.41 -7.10 1.69
C GLY A 86 21.13 -8.58 1.38
N CYS A 87 19.95 -9.09 1.76
CA CYS A 87 19.52 -10.45 1.45
C CYS A 87 19.20 -10.64 -0.04
N LYS A 88 19.31 -11.88 -0.51
CA LYS A 88 18.83 -12.24 -1.84
C LYS A 88 17.29 -12.21 -1.86
N ILE A 89 16.73 -11.57 -2.88
CA ILE A 89 15.29 -11.53 -3.12
C ILE A 89 14.91 -12.58 -4.18
N PRO A 90 13.72 -13.21 -4.10
CA PRO A 90 13.22 -14.09 -5.15
C PRO A 90 13.20 -13.39 -6.52
N PHE A 91 13.50 -14.12 -7.60
CA PHE A 91 13.46 -13.56 -8.95
C PHE A 91 12.04 -13.13 -9.38
N THR A 92 11.02 -13.69 -8.74
CA THR A 92 9.60 -13.35 -8.91
C THR A 92 9.21 -12.08 -8.18
N SER A 93 10.10 -11.49 -7.38
CA SER A 93 9.81 -10.26 -6.65
C SER A 93 9.60 -9.13 -7.65
N MET A 94 8.36 -8.64 -7.74
CA MET A 94 8.06 -7.43 -8.48
C MET A 94 8.71 -6.25 -7.76
N ILE A 95 9.82 -5.77 -8.31
CA ILE A 95 10.46 -4.56 -7.81
C ILE A 95 10.46 -3.52 -8.87
#